data_AF-A0A075B022-F1
#
_entry.id   AF-A0A075B022-F1
#
_cell.length_a   1.000
_cell.length_b   1.000
_cell.length_c   1.000
_cell.angle_alpha   90.00
_cell.angle_beta   90.00
_cell.angle_gamma   90.00
#
_symmetry.space_group_name_H-M   'P 1'
#
loop_
_entity.id
_entity.type
_entity.pdbx_description
1 polymer ?
#
loop_
_entity_poly.entity_id
_entity_poly.type
_entity_poly.pdbx_seq_one_letter_code
_entity_poly.pdbx_strand_id
1 'polypeptide(L)'
;MPKIKMPENTRALPAQNLDDGSTFQIINPPVTELEKKAELMIPVAWPKPIEVEEVPEDVLNQIRNERKNDPRKNNVVNLAQKYGVSQRFIMRNASLKSLGIDKKSLETETVKKEITDVEKLTYQWRYEKVKALKRRYLERTSFIGRLDYVK
;
A
#
# COMPACT_ATOMS: atom_id res chain seq x y z
N MET A 1 32.01 36.26 -20.88
CA MET A 1 31.36 34.93 -20.75
C MET A 1 32.33 33.99 -20.04
N PRO A 2 31.94 33.28 -18.96
CA PRO A 2 32.82 32.30 -18.31
C PRO A 2 32.86 30.99 -19.13
N LYS A 3 34.07 30.47 -19.37
CA LYS A 3 34.30 29.18 -20.05
C LYS A 3 34.16 28.03 -19.05
N ILE A 4 33.17 27.16 -19.26
CA ILE A 4 33.02 25.89 -18.53
C ILE A 4 34.11 24.93 -19.03
N LYS A 5 34.99 24.47 -18.15
CA LYS A 5 35.92 23.37 -18.44
C LYS A 5 35.19 22.05 -18.19
N MET A 6 35.09 21.21 -19.21
CA MET A 6 34.61 19.83 -19.06
C MET A 6 35.65 18.99 -18.30
N PRO A 7 35.24 18.08 -17.38
CA PRO A 7 36.16 17.15 -16.76
C PRO A 7 36.58 16.04 -17.76
N GLU A 8 37.89 15.90 -17.94
CA GLU A 8 38.58 14.88 -18.72
C GLU A 8 38.52 13.53 -18.00
N ASN A 9 37.38 12.83 -18.02
CA ASN A 9 37.34 11.42 -17.62
C ASN A 9 36.14 10.70 -18.25
N THR A 10 36.13 10.67 -19.58
CA THR A 10 35.37 9.64 -20.32
C THR A 10 36.37 8.54 -20.66
N ARG A 11 36.51 7.56 -19.76
CA ARG A 11 37.34 6.38 -20.01
C ARG A 11 36.65 5.55 -21.09
N ALA A 12 37.05 5.76 -22.34
CA ALA A 12 36.72 4.88 -23.44
C ALA A 12 37.22 3.47 -23.11
N LEU A 13 36.34 2.48 -23.21
CA LEU A 13 36.73 1.07 -23.10
C LEU A 13 37.60 0.73 -24.33
N PRO A 14 38.73 0.04 -24.14
CA PRO A 14 39.57 -0.37 -25.26
C PRO A 14 38.85 -1.46 -26.06
N ALA A 15 38.66 -1.22 -27.36
CA ALA A 15 38.35 -2.26 -28.32
C ALA A 15 39.60 -3.14 -28.48
N GLN A 16 39.59 -4.33 -27.88
CA GLN A 16 40.60 -5.36 -28.13
C GLN A 16 40.20 -6.17 -29.36
N ASN A 17 40.95 -5.90 -30.44
CA ASN A 17 41.36 -6.73 -31.57
C ASN A 17 40.61 -8.06 -31.77
N LEU A 18 39.80 -8.12 -32.83
CA LEU A 18 39.45 -9.35 -33.50
C LEU A 18 40.23 -9.43 -34.82
N ASP A 19 40.64 -10.66 -35.16
CA ASP A 19 41.05 -11.15 -36.48
C ASP A 19 42.56 -11.19 -36.81
N ASP A 20 43.27 -12.14 -36.22
CA ASP A 20 44.23 -12.97 -36.98
C ASP A 20 43.79 -14.44 -36.88
N GLY A 21 43.60 -15.06 -38.05
CA GLY A 21 42.97 -16.37 -38.24
C GLY A 21 43.72 -17.54 -37.63
N SER A 22 43.42 -17.86 -36.37
CA SER A 22 43.84 -19.11 -35.72
C SER A 22 42.62 -19.91 -35.27
N THR A 23 42.44 -21.06 -35.92
CA THR A 23 41.56 -22.19 -35.58
C THR A 23 41.37 -22.38 -34.07
N PHE A 24 40.19 -22.03 -33.56
CA PHE A 24 39.75 -22.46 -32.23
C PHE A 24 39.12 -23.84 -32.35
N GLN A 25 39.79 -24.84 -31.78
CA GLN A 25 39.17 -26.13 -31.51
C GLN A 25 38.02 -25.90 -30.51
N ILE A 26 36.78 -26.11 -30.96
CA ILE A 26 35.59 -26.09 -30.11
C ILE A 26 35.66 -27.35 -29.25
N ILE A 27 36.28 -27.24 -28.08
CA ILE A 27 36.04 -28.18 -27.00
C ILE A 27 34.66 -27.83 -26.48
N ASN A 28 33.64 -28.62 -26.81
CA ASN A 28 32.36 -28.54 -26.12
C ASN A 28 32.63 -28.80 -24.63
N PRO A 29 32.44 -27.82 -23.73
CA PRO A 29 32.50 -28.13 -22.31
C PRO A 29 31.38 -29.16 -22.00
N PRO A 30 31.65 -30.19 -21.19
CA PRO A 30 30.62 -31.13 -20.80
C PRO A 30 29.50 -30.35 -20.11
N VAL A 31 28.26 -30.59 -20.55
CA VAL A 31 27.03 -29.98 -20.06
C VAL A 31 27.01 -30.04 -18.53
N THR A 32 27.38 -28.93 -17.90
CA THR A 32 27.44 -28.80 -16.45
C THR A 32 26.04 -28.90 -15.88
N GLU A 33 25.89 -29.60 -14.75
CA GLU A 33 24.67 -29.88 -13.98
C GLU A 33 23.80 -28.65 -13.62
N LEU A 34 24.28 -27.44 -13.94
CA LEU A 34 23.56 -26.18 -13.78
C LEU A 34 22.34 -26.04 -14.69
N GLU A 35 22.29 -26.70 -15.85
CA GLU A 35 21.10 -26.66 -16.72
C GLU A 35 19.92 -27.47 -16.15
N LYS A 36 20.18 -28.55 -15.40
CA LYS A 36 19.13 -29.27 -14.64
C LYS A 36 18.54 -28.44 -13.49
N LYS A 37 19.22 -27.38 -13.05
CA LYS A 37 18.73 -26.46 -12.02
C LYS A 37 17.81 -25.37 -12.59
N ALA A 38 17.82 -25.12 -13.89
CA ALA A 38 17.02 -24.09 -14.54
C ALA A 38 15.60 -24.55 -14.91
N GLU A 39 15.35 -25.86 -15.06
CA GLU A 39 14.02 -26.41 -15.39
C GLU A 39 13.05 -26.54 -14.21
N LEU A 40 13.51 -26.31 -12.97
CA LEU A 40 12.65 -26.28 -11.78
C LEU A 40 12.28 -24.86 -11.34
N MET A 41 12.08 -23.94 -12.30
CA MET A 41 11.26 -22.76 -12.04
C MET A 41 9.82 -23.20 -11.87
N ILE A 42 9.48 -23.70 -10.69
CA ILE A 42 8.09 -23.81 -10.24
C ILE A 42 7.52 -22.39 -10.38
N PRO A 43 6.45 -22.18 -11.19
CA PRO A 43 5.80 -20.87 -11.19
C PRO A 43 5.48 -20.56 -9.73
N VAL A 44 5.95 -19.41 -9.24
CA VAL A 44 5.63 -18.93 -7.90
C VAL A 44 4.12 -18.68 -7.89
N ALA A 45 3.37 -19.76 -7.63
CA ALA A 45 1.99 -19.69 -7.27
C ALA A 45 1.99 -18.87 -5.99
N TRP A 46 1.44 -17.67 -6.07
CA TRP A 46 1.17 -16.86 -4.90
C TRP A 46 0.51 -17.79 -3.88
N PRO A 47 1.08 -17.92 -2.66
CA PRO A 47 0.56 -18.84 -1.68
C PRO A 47 -0.94 -18.58 -1.56
N LYS A 48 -1.74 -19.62 -1.82
CA LYS A 48 -3.18 -19.53 -1.63
C LYS A 48 -3.39 -18.96 -0.21
N PRO A 49 -4.28 -17.96 -0.04
CA PRO A 49 -4.56 -17.43 1.28
C PRO A 49 -4.89 -18.63 2.17
N ILE A 50 -4.12 -18.79 3.24
CA ILE A 50 -4.32 -19.88 4.20
C ILE A 50 -5.79 -19.85 4.58
N GLU A 51 -6.51 -20.90 4.17
CA GLU A 51 -7.90 -21.10 4.54
C GLU A 51 -7.90 -21.17 6.07
N VAL A 52 -8.49 -20.15 6.69
CA VAL A 52 -8.53 -20.02 8.13
C VAL A 52 -9.36 -21.20 8.63
N GLU A 53 -8.70 -22.23 9.14
CA GLU A 53 -9.34 -23.27 9.94
C GLU A 53 -10.25 -22.57 10.95
N GLU A 54 -11.53 -22.94 10.93
CA GLU A 54 -12.55 -22.34 11.78
C GLU A 54 -12.12 -22.50 13.24
N VAL A 55 -11.70 -21.40 13.86
CA VAL A 55 -11.32 -21.41 15.27
C VAL A 55 -12.55 -21.85 16.07
N PRO A 56 -12.46 -22.92 16.88
CA PRO A 56 -13.61 -23.45 17.59
C PRO A 56 -14.17 -22.42 18.57
N GLU A 57 -15.50 -22.42 18.76
CA GLU A 57 -16.22 -21.42 19.57
C GLU A 57 -15.72 -21.37 21.03
N ASP A 58 -15.24 -22.51 21.56
CA ASP A 58 -14.64 -22.58 22.90
C ASP A 58 -13.38 -21.71 23.02
N VAL A 59 -12.53 -21.71 21.99
CA VAL A 59 -11.32 -20.88 21.93
C VAL A 59 -11.70 -19.41 21.78
N LEU A 60 -12.74 -19.09 21.01
CA LEU A 60 -13.26 -17.73 20.92
C LEU A 60 -13.78 -17.23 22.28
N ASN A 61 -14.46 -18.07 23.05
CA ASN A 61 -14.93 -17.74 24.40
C ASN A 61 -13.75 -17.51 25.37
N GLN A 62 -12.68 -18.30 25.27
CA GLN A 62 -11.46 -18.06 26.03
C GLN A 62 -10.81 -16.72 25.68
N ILE A 63 -10.66 -16.41 24.39
CA ILE A 63 -10.14 -15.12 23.90
C ILE A 63 -10.98 -13.95 24.47
N ARG A 64 -12.31 -14.06 24.43
CA ARG A 64 -13.23 -13.04 24.95
C ARG A 64 -13.08 -12.86 26.46
N ASN A 65 -12.98 -13.95 27.22
CA ASN A 65 -12.84 -13.93 28.67
C ASN A 65 -11.48 -13.33 29.10
N GLU A 66 -10.39 -13.73 28.44
CA GLU A 66 -9.06 -13.19 28.71
C GLU A 66 -8.97 -11.70 28.43
N ARG A 67 -9.58 -11.24 27.34
CA ARG A 67 -9.64 -9.82 27.00
C ARG A 67 -10.52 -9.01 27.95
N LYS A 68 -11.61 -9.60 28.44
CA LYS A 68 -12.51 -8.96 29.41
C LYS A 68 -11.84 -8.82 30.79
N ASN A 69 -11.07 -9.82 31.21
CA ASN A 69 -10.42 -9.85 32.53
C ASN A 69 -9.28 -8.83 32.63
N ASP A 70 -8.42 -8.73 31.61
CA ASP A 70 -7.32 -7.77 31.60
C ASP A 70 -7.02 -7.28 30.16
N PRO A 71 -7.71 -6.22 29.71
CA PRO A 71 -7.56 -5.72 28.35
C PRO A 71 -6.21 -5.07 28.07
N ARG A 72 -5.47 -4.64 29.11
CA ARG A 72 -4.13 -4.03 28.95
C ARG A 72 -3.09 -5.12 28.70
N LYS A 73 -3.11 -6.19 29.49
CA LYS A 73 -2.21 -7.34 29.33
C LYS A 73 -2.57 -8.18 28.10
N ASN A 74 -3.86 -8.44 27.89
CA ASN A 74 -4.37 -9.25 26.78
C ASN A 74 -4.85 -8.36 25.61
N ASN A 75 -3.93 -7.51 25.13
CA ASN A 75 -4.18 -6.65 23.98
C ASN A 75 -4.33 -7.48 22.68
N VAL A 76 -4.75 -6.83 21.58
CA VAL A 76 -4.97 -7.50 20.27
C VAL A 76 -3.75 -8.29 19.82
N VAL A 77 -2.56 -7.71 19.98
CA VAL A 77 -1.30 -8.28 19.49
C VAL A 77 -0.94 -9.54 20.28
N ASN A 78 -1.04 -9.46 21.61
CA ASN A 78 -0.71 -10.56 22.51
C ASN A 78 -1.68 -11.75 22.32
N LEU A 79 -2.97 -11.48 22.13
CA LEU A 79 -3.96 -12.53 21.85
C LEU A 79 -3.76 -13.15 20.46
N ALA A 80 -3.46 -12.33 19.45
CA ALA A 80 -3.17 -12.82 18.10
C ALA A 80 -1.98 -13.79 18.12
N GLN A 81 -0.92 -13.42 18.82
CA GLN A 81 0.27 -14.25 18.98
C GLN A 81 -0.02 -15.52 19.78
N LYS A 82 -0.74 -15.41 20.90
CA LYS A 82 -1.05 -16.55 21.78
C LYS A 82 -1.89 -17.63 21.09
N TYR A 83 -2.87 -17.23 20.29
CA TYR A 83 -3.80 -18.15 19.64
C TYR A 83 -3.43 -18.45 18.18
N GLY A 84 -2.30 -17.94 17.68
CA GLY A 84 -1.85 -18.19 16.30
C GLY A 84 -2.77 -17.62 15.23
N VAL A 85 -3.54 -16.58 15.55
CA VAL A 85 -4.55 -15.99 14.66
C VAL A 85 -4.19 -14.57 14.26
N SER A 86 -4.78 -14.07 13.17
CA SER A 86 -4.53 -12.69 12.74
C SER A 86 -5.10 -11.66 13.76
N GLN A 87 -4.44 -10.52 13.87
CA GLN A 87 -4.95 -9.40 14.69
C GLN A 87 -6.33 -8.95 14.24
N ARG A 88 -6.61 -8.96 12.92
CA ARG A 88 -7.93 -8.66 12.36
C ARG A 88 -9.00 -9.65 12.86
N PHE A 89 -8.65 -10.93 12.96
CA PHE A 89 -9.54 -11.96 13.50
C PHE A 89 -9.86 -11.71 14.98
N ILE A 90 -8.86 -11.37 15.79
CA ILE A 90 -9.07 -10.99 17.20
C ILE A 90 -9.93 -9.74 17.30
N MET A 91 -9.68 -8.70 16.50
CA MET A 91 -10.51 -7.49 16.51
C MET A 91 -11.96 -7.78 16.14
N ARG A 92 -12.21 -8.64 15.14
CA ARG A 92 -13.56 -9.02 14.72
C ARG A 92 -14.32 -9.81 15.78
N ASN A 93 -13.65 -10.73 16.48
CA ASN A 93 -14.31 -11.66 17.40
C ASN A 93 -14.25 -11.25 18.87
N ALA A 94 -13.32 -10.38 19.24
CA ALA A 94 -13.07 -9.92 20.61
C ALA A 94 -13.43 -8.44 20.86
N SER A 95 -13.87 -7.68 19.84
CA SER A 95 -14.42 -6.32 19.97
C SER A 95 -15.90 -6.36 19.53
N LEU A 96 -16.92 -6.02 20.34
CA LEU A 96 -17.24 -4.69 20.88
C LEU A 96 -18.04 -4.74 22.19
N LYS A 97 -18.35 -5.93 22.73
CA LYS A 97 -19.20 -6.07 23.94
C LYS A 97 -18.42 -5.93 25.25
N SER A 98 -17.09 -6.06 25.24
CA SER A 98 -16.22 -5.96 26.43
C SER A 98 -15.82 -4.53 26.79
N LEU A 99 -16.31 -3.51 26.08
CA LEU A 99 -16.07 -2.09 26.33
C LEU A 99 -17.25 -1.36 27.00
N GLY A 100 -18.34 -2.07 27.33
CA GLY A 100 -19.55 -1.42 27.89
C GLY A 100 -20.27 -0.49 26.91
N ILE A 101 -19.97 -0.57 25.62
CA ILE A 101 -20.69 0.16 24.58
C ILE A 101 -21.93 -0.67 24.24
N ASP A 102 -23.05 -0.30 24.86
CA ASP A 102 -24.36 -0.83 24.52
C ASP A 102 -24.63 -0.56 23.02
N LYS A 103 -25.24 -1.49 22.28
CA LYS A 103 -25.58 -1.23 20.86
C LYS A 103 -26.47 0.03 20.73
N LYS A 104 -27.23 0.35 21.79
CA LYS A 104 -28.00 1.59 21.93
C LYS A 104 -27.15 2.86 22.09
N SER A 105 -25.92 2.79 22.62
CA SER A 105 -25.07 3.99 22.76
C SER A 105 -24.39 4.41 21.45
N LEU A 106 -24.24 3.48 20.50
CA LEU A 106 -23.87 3.76 19.10
C LEU A 106 -25.00 4.42 18.29
N GLU A 107 -26.23 4.41 18.79
CA GLU A 107 -27.40 5.08 18.21
C GLU A 107 -27.71 6.42 18.89
N THR A 108 -26.81 6.93 19.74
CA THR A 108 -27.00 8.24 20.36
C THR A 108 -27.07 9.31 19.28
N GLU A 109 -28.10 10.15 19.35
CA GLU A 109 -28.31 11.27 18.43
C GLU A 109 -27.08 12.15 18.26
N THR A 110 -26.17 12.16 19.24
CA THR A 110 -24.89 12.87 19.20
C THR A 110 -23.98 12.38 18.09
N VAL A 111 -23.80 11.05 17.92
CA VAL A 111 -22.97 10.49 16.84
C VAL A 111 -23.62 10.77 15.48
N LYS A 112 -24.95 10.70 15.38
CA LYS A 112 -25.68 11.06 14.15
C LYS A 112 -25.52 12.55 13.84
N LYS A 113 -25.58 13.44 14.83
CA LYS A 113 -25.35 14.89 14.67
C LYS A 113 -23.91 15.18 14.22
N GLU A 114 -22.92 14.56 14.86
CA GLU A 114 -21.51 14.70 14.49
C GLU A 114 -21.23 14.26 13.04
N ILE A 115 -21.79 13.12 12.60
CA ILE A 115 -21.67 12.68 11.21
C ILE A 115 -22.32 13.69 10.26
N THR A 116 -23.53 14.18 10.58
CA THR A 116 -24.19 15.19 9.73
C THR A 116 -23.41 16.51 9.68
N ASP A 117 -22.74 16.90 10.75
CA ASP A 117 -21.95 18.14 10.78
C ASP A 117 -20.64 18.00 9.99
N VAL A 118 -20.01 16.82 10.02
CA VAL A 118 -18.86 16.50 9.15
C VAL A 118 -19.29 16.47 7.68
N GLU A 119 -20.45 15.89 7.36
CA GLU A 119 -21.00 15.88 5.99
C GLU A 119 -21.31 17.30 5.49
N LYS A 120 -21.89 18.16 6.33
CA LYS A 120 -22.12 19.58 6.00
C LYS A 120 -20.81 20.33 5.77
N LEU A 121 -19.80 20.14 6.62
CA LEU A 121 -18.48 20.77 6.46
C LEU A 121 -17.77 20.32 5.18
N THR A 122 -17.84 19.02 4.86
CA THR A 122 -17.24 18.51 3.61
C THR A 122 -17.99 19.01 2.37
N TYR A 123 -19.32 19.10 2.42
CA TYR A 123 -20.11 19.70 1.35
C TYR A 123 -19.78 21.19 1.16
N GLN A 124 -19.68 21.96 2.25
CA GLN A 124 -19.30 23.37 2.19
C GLN A 124 -17.91 23.55 1.58
N TRP A 125 -16.93 22.75 2.00
CA TRP A 125 -15.58 22.80 1.43
C TRP A 125 -15.58 22.49 -0.07
N ARG A 126 -16.31 21.45 -0.51
CA ARG A 126 -16.46 21.11 -1.93
C ARG A 126 -17.12 22.25 -2.72
N TYR A 127 -18.18 22.83 -2.18
CA TYR A 127 -18.88 23.96 -2.78
C TYR A 127 -17.96 25.17 -2.94
N GLU A 128 -17.20 25.52 -1.90
CA GLU A 128 -16.23 26.62 -1.94
C GLU A 128 -15.11 26.37 -2.95
N LYS A 129 -14.61 25.14 -3.07
CA LYS A 129 -13.62 24.76 -4.09
C LYS A 129 -14.15 24.92 -5.50
N VAL A 130 -15.37 24.44 -5.77
CA VAL A 130 -16.01 24.59 -7.10
C VAL A 130 -16.28 26.07 -7.40
N LYS A 131 -16.74 26.85 -6.41
CA LYS A 131 -16.97 28.29 -6.55
C LYS A 131 -15.68 29.05 -6.87
N ALA A 132 -14.57 28.71 -6.22
CA ALA A 132 -13.26 29.29 -6.50
C ALA A 132 -12.75 28.90 -7.90
N LEU A 133 -12.96 27.65 -8.31
CA LEU A 133 -12.59 27.19 -9.65
C LEU A 133 -13.37 27.94 -10.75
N LYS A 134 -14.68 28.13 -10.55
CA LYS A 134 -15.54 28.88 -11.48
C LYS A 134 -15.12 30.34 -11.60
N ARG A 135 -14.74 30.99 -10.48
CA ARG A 135 -14.20 32.36 -10.50
C ARG A 135 -12.91 32.44 -11.33
N ARG A 136 -11.95 31.53 -11.09
CA ARG A 136 -10.70 31.47 -11.88
C ARG A 136 -10.95 31.26 -13.37
N TYR A 137 -11.90 30.39 -13.73
CA TYR A 137 -12.25 30.16 -15.13
C TYR A 137 -12.82 31.43 -15.78
N LEU A 138 -13.74 32.13 -15.11
CA LEU A 138 -14.31 33.39 -15.59
C LEU A 138 -13.28 34.53 -15.67
N GLU A 139 -12.37 34.62 -14.71
CA GLU A 139 -11.24 35.54 -14.75
C GLU A 139 -10.32 35.24 -15.94
N ARG A 140 -10.05 33.97 -16.22
CA ARG A 140 -9.22 33.55 -17.35
C ARG A 140 -9.90 33.83 -18.69
N THR A 141 -11.19 33.52 -18.86
CA THR A 141 -11.91 33.82 -20.12
C THR A 141 -12.06 35.33 -20.33
N SER A 142 -12.32 36.10 -19.27
CA SER A 142 -12.38 37.57 -19.37
C SER A 142 -11.02 38.23 -19.59
N PHE A 143 -9.91 37.57 -19.23
CA PHE A 143 -8.56 38.00 -19.60
C PHE A 143 -8.23 37.67 -21.07
N ILE A 144 -8.56 36.45 -21.53
CA ILE A 144 -8.35 36.06 -22.94
C ILE A 144 -9.18 36.94 -23.87
N GLY A 145 -10.46 37.19 -23.54
CA GLY A 145 -11.31 38.11 -24.30
C GLY A 145 -10.82 39.56 -24.27
N ARG A 146 -10.10 39.99 -23.22
CA ARG A 146 -9.42 41.30 -23.20
C ARG A 146 -8.16 41.35 -24.05
N LEU A 147 -7.43 40.24 -24.19
CA LEU A 147 -6.25 40.16 -25.06
C LEU A 147 -6.61 40.17 -26.55
N ASP A 148 -7.72 39.56 -26.94
CA ASP A 148 -8.19 39.58 -28.33
C ASP A 148 -8.63 40.98 -28.81
N TYR A 149 -9.02 41.87 -27.88
CA TYR A 149 -9.39 43.26 -28.18
C TYR A 149 -8.20 44.21 -28.37
N VAL A 150 -6.96 43.77 -28.11
CA VAL A 150 -5.73 44.59 -28.20
C VAL A 150 -4.94 44.31 -29.49
N LYS A 151 -5.44 43.44 -30.38
CA LYS A 151 -4.92 43.27 -31.75
C LYS A 151 -5.56 44.26 -32.71
#